data_AF-A0A9D6PFA0-F1
#
_entry.id   AF-A0A9D6PFA0-F1
#
_cell.length_a   1.000
_cell.length_b   1.000
_cell.length_c   1.000
_cell.angle_alpha   90.00
_cell.angle_beta   90.00
_cell.angle_gamma   90.00
#
_symmetry.space_group_name_H-M   'P 1'
#
loop_
_entity.id
_entity.type
_entity.pdbx_description
1 polymer ?
#
loop_
_entity_poly.entity_id
_entity_poly.type
_entity_poly.pdbx_seq_one_letter_code
_entity_poly.pdbx_strand_id
1 'polypeptide(L)'
;MKKQKSVTLDSYEKEINDAIERGKVREVSPAVLQRMREKYARIAKYTKTQSKKDRRVSLRMNERDLDAIQAKASANGLPYQTLIATILHQVATGKVTVTL
;
A
#
# COMPACT_ATOMS: atom_id res chain seq x y z
N MET A 1 5.46 -30.52 -24.24
CA MET A 1 4.08 -30.28 -23.73
C MET A 1 4.19 -29.93 -22.26
N LYS A 2 4.02 -28.65 -21.86
CA LYS A 2 4.22 -28.21 -20.46
C LYS A 2 2.96 -28.54 -19.65
N LYS A 3 3.11 -29.40 -18.63
CA LYS A 3 2.05 -29.80 -17.69
C LYS A 3 1.46 -28.56 -17.01
N GLN A 4 0.15 -28.33 -17.17
CA GLN A 4 -0.59 -27.37 -16.36
C GLN A 4 -0.66 -27.89 -14.93
N LYS A 5 -0.12 -27.09 -14.00
CA LYS A 5 -0.20 -27.30 -12.56
C LYS A 5 -1.64 -27.00 -12.16
N SER A 6 -2.34 -27.92 -11.50
CA SER A 6 -3.70 -27.68 -10.98
C SER A 6 -3.63 -26.62 -9.88
N VAL A 7 -3.91 -25.36 -10.23
CA VAL A 7 -4.00 -24.26 -9.27
C VAL A 7 -5.41 -24.29 -8.68
N THR A 8 -5.52 -24.64 -7.40
CA THR A 8 -6.79 -24.52 -6.67
C THR A 8 -7.00 -23.06 -6.33
N LEU A 9 -7.86 -22.38 -7.10
CA LEU A 9 -8.22 -20.99 -6.85
C LEU A 9 -9.07 -20.88 -5.58
N ASP A 10 -8.72 -19.94 -4.71
CA ASP A 10 -9.56 -19.62 -3.55
C ASP A 10 -10.86 -18.91 -3.98
N SER A 11 -11.78 -18.71 -3.03
CA SER A 11 -13.08 -18.11 -3.31
C SER A 11 -12.99 -16.68 -3.88
N TYR A 12 -11.97 -15.92 -3.50
CA TYR A 12 -11.75 -14.55 -3.99
C TYR A 12 -11.15 -14.57 -5.41
N GLU A 13 -10.19 -15.45 -5.66
CA GLU A 13 -9.58 -15.63 -6.99
C GLU A 13 -10.60 -16.14 -8.01
N LYS A 14 -11.51 -17.03 -7.60
CA LYS A 14 -12.64 -17.47 -8.45
C LYS A 14 -13.58 -16.32 -8.81
N GLU A 15 -13.91 -15.47 -7.85
CA GLU A 15 -14.79 -14.31 -8.08
C GLU A 15 -14.18 -13.31 -9.07
N ILE A 16 -12.87 -13.05 -8.97
CA ILE A 16 -12.16 -12.21 -9.94
C ILE A 16 -12.21 -12.83 -11.33
N ASN A 17 -11.98 -14.13 -11.44
CA ASN A 17 -11.96 -14.82 -12.73
C ASN A 17 -13.35 -14.82 -13.39
N ASP A 18 -14.39 -15.09 -12.61
CA ASP A 18 -15.79 -14.98 -13.03
C ASP A 18 -16.13 -13.55 -13.48
N ALA A 19 -15.62 -12.52 -12.81
CA ALA A 19 -15.85 -11.12 -13.18
C ALA A 19 -15.15 -10.75 -14.50
N ILE A 20 -13.96 -11.31 -14.76
CA ILE A 20 -13.22 -11.18 -16.02
C ILE A 20 -13.98 -11.87 -17.16
N GLU A 21 -14.38 -13.13 -16.97
CA GLU A 21 -15.10 -13.92 -17.99
C GLU A 21 -16.49 -13.34 -18.32
N ARG A 22 -17.18 -12.77 -17.33
CA ARG A 22 -18.48 -12.11 -17.52
C ARG A 22 -18.35 -10.69 -18.12
N GLY A 23 -17.16 -10.25 -18.49
CA GLY A 23 -16.91 -8.95 -19.14
C GLY A 23 -17.26 -7.72 -18.27
N LYS A 24 -17.31 -7.89 -16.94
CA LYS A 24 -17.66 -6.81 -16.00
C LYS A 24 -16.48 -5.87 -15.69
N VAL A 25 -15.28 -6.26 -16.08
CA VAL A 25 -14.06 -5.47 -15.92
C VAL A 25 -13.71 -4.79 -17.24
N ARG A 26 -13.44 -3.49 -17.16
CA ARG A 26 -12.96 -2.69 -18.29
C ARG A 26 -11.46 -2.57 -18.21
N GLU A 27 -10.79 -2.68 -19.36
CA GLU A 27 -9.36 -2.40 -19.46
C GLU A 27 -9.10 -0.96 -19.03
N VAL A 28 -8.16 -0.81 -18.11
CA VAL A 28 -7.75 0.50 -17.62
C VAL A 28 -6.83 1.11 -18.65
N SER A 29 -7.00 2.40 -18.95
CA SER A 29 -6.18 3.05 -19.97
C SER A 29 -4.67 2.90 -19.66
N PRO A 30 -3.80 2.79 -20.68
CA PRO A 30 -2.36 2.58 -20.47
C PRO A 30 -1.72 3.62 -19.55
N ALA A 31 -2.19 4.87 -19.60
CA ALA A 31 -1.73 5.96 -18.75
C ALA A 31 -2.10 5.76 -17.26
N VAL A 32 -3.29 5.24 -16.96
CA VAL A 32 -3.72 4.96 -15.58
C VAL A 32 -2.99 3.72 -15.06
N LEU A 33 -2.82 2.70 -15.90
CA LEU A 33 -2.06 1.49 -15.56
C LEU A 33 -0.60 1.81 -15.22
N GLN A 34 0.04 2.70 -15.99
CA GLN A 34 1.40 3.20 -15.75
C GLN A 34 1.50 3.91 -14.39
N ARG A 35 0.58 4.86 -14.11
CA ARG A 35 0.55 5.58 -12.83
C ARG A 35 0.34 4.64 -11.64
N MET A 36 -0.55 3.66 -11.79
CA MET A 36 -0.77 2.64 -10.77
C MET A 36 0.47 1.79 -10.55
N ARG A 37 1.09 1.27 -11.62
CA ARG A 37 2.34 0.49 -11.55
C ARG A 37 3.44 1.25 -10.83
N GLU A 38 3.64 2.53 -11.15
CA GLU A 38 4.64 3.37 -10.46
C GLU A 38 4.31 3.57 -8.98
N LYS A 39 3.02 3.78 -8.65
CA LYS A 39 2.55 3.89 -7.27
C LYS A 39 2.83 2.59 -6.50
N TYR A 40 2.44 1.45 -7.04
CA TYR A 40 2.66 0.14 -6.43
C TYR A 40 4.15 -0.23 -6.36
N ALA A 41 4.95 0.10 -7.37
CA ALA A 41 6.39 -0.12 -7.35
C ALA A 41 7.09 0.70 -6.25
N ARG A 42 6.68 1.96 -6.06
CA ARG A 42 7.14 2.78 -4.93
C ARG A 42 6.77 2.13 -3.61
N ILE A 43 5.51 1.74 -3.43
CA ILE A 43 5.02 1.08 -2.20
C ILE A 43 5.80 -0.22 -1.94
N ALA A 44 5.97 -1.09 -2.95
CA ALA A 44 6.71 -2.34 -2.82
C ALA A 44 8.19 -2.12 -2.45
N LYS A 45 8.83 -1.10 -3.00
CA LYS A 45 10.20 -0.69 -2.62
C LYS A 45 10.25 -0.19 -1.17
N TYR A 46 9.22 0.52 -0.72
CA TYR A 46 9.08 0.91 0.68
C TYR A 46 8.89 -0.30 1.59
N THR A 47 8.03 -1.25 1.25
CA THR A 47 7.82 -2.47 2.05
C THR A 47 9.10 -3.30 2.16
N LYS A 48 9.83 -3.51 1.06
CA LYS A 48 11.12 -4.25 1.07
C LYS A 48 12.20 -3.58 1.91
N THR A 49 12.23 -2.25 1.98
CA THR A 49 13.22 -1.53 2.79
C THR A 49 12.80 -1.41 4.26
N GLN A 50 11.50 -1.45 4.56
CA GLN A 50 10.98 -1.51 5.93
C GLN A 50 11.32 -2.82 6.64
N SER A 51 11.36 -3.96 5.93
CA SER A 51 11.70 -5.27 6.51
C SER A 51 13.13 -5.37 7.07
N LYS A 52 14.01 -4.38 6.83
CA LYS A 52 15.40 -4.35 7.35
C LYS A 52 15.63 -3.34 8.48
N LYS A 53 14.57 -2.79 9.12
CA LYS A 53 14.72 -1.72 10.10
C LYS A 53 14.72 -2.24 11.54
N ASP A 54 15.91 -2.52 12.06
CA ASP A 54 16.15 -3.00 13.44
C ASP A 54 16.13 -1.88 14.51
N ARG A 55 15.70 -0.65 14.19
CA ARG A 55 15.68 0.46 15.17
C ARG A 55 14.25 0.81 15.61
N ARG A 56 13.94 0.47 16.86
CA ARG A 56 12.69 0.84 17.55
C ARG A 56 12.77 2.29 18.06
N VAL A 57 11.72 3.08 17.84
CA VAL A 57 11.56 4.43 18.39
C VAL A 57 10.27 4.46 19.21
N SER A 58 10.33 4.98 20.44
CA SER A 58 9.14 5.24 21.26
C SER A 58 8.79 6.72 21.15
N LEU A 59 7.56 7.03 20.76
CA LEU A 59 7.05 8.39 20.62
C LEU A 59 5.91 8.60 21.63
N ARG A 60 5.91 9.75 22.31
CA ARG A 60 4.76 10.22 23.07
C ARG A 60 4.03 11.24 22.22
N MET A 61 2.72 11.11 22.14
CA MET A 61 1.84 12.04 21.43
C MET A 61 0.57 12.26 22.23
N ASN A 62 -0.10 13.38 22.01
CA ASN A 62 -1.41 13.60 22.60
C ASN A 62 -2.45 12.66 21.95
N GLU A 63 -3.51 12.36 22.69
CA GLU A 63 -4.56 11.43 22.26
C GLU A 63 -5.31 11.95 21.02
N ARG A 64 -5.61 13.25 20.98
CA ARG A 64 -6.32 13.91 19.87
C ARG A 64 -5.59 13.75 18.53
N ASP A 65 -4.27 13.87 18.52
CA ASP A 65 -3.44 13.72 17.33
C ASP A 65 -3.36 12.25 16.91
N LEU A 66 -3.32 11.32 17.88
CA LEU A 66 -3.33 9.89 17.57
C LEU A 66 -4.64 9.50 16.88
N ASP A 67 -5.77 9.97 17.40
CA ASP A 67 -7.10 9.74 16.81
C ASP A 67 -7.19 10.33 15.40
N ALA A 68 -6.70 11.55 15.21
CA ALA A 68 -6.68 12.21 13.91
C ALA A 68 -5.82 11.44 12.88
N ILE A 69 -4.68 10.89 13.30
CA ILE A 69 -3.83 10.06 12.45
C ILE A 69 -4.52 8.73 12.13
N GLN A 70 -5.18 8.11 13.11
CA GLN A 70 -5.89 6.85 12.91
C GLN A 70 -7.07 7.00 11.95
N ALA A 71 -7.82 8.10 12.04
CA ALA A 71 -8.88 8.44 11.09
C ALA A 71 -8.33 8.61 9.67
N LYS A 72 -7.23 9.36 9.51
CA LYS A 72 -6.57 9.55 8.21
C LYS A 72 -6.01 8.24 7.63
N ALA A 73 -5.45 7.38 8.47
CA ALA A 73 -4.92 6.09 8.05
C ALA A 73 -6.04 5.15 7.58
N SER A 74 -7.14 5.09 8.34
CA SER A 74 -8.32 4.30 8.00
C SER A 74 -8.94 4.74 6.68
N ALA A 75 -9.05 6.05 6.45
CA ALA A 75 -9.54 6.59 5.18
C ALA A 75 -8.67 6.21 3.96
N ASN A 76 -7.37 5.95 4.18
CA ASN A 76 -6.45 5.50 3.14
C ASN A 76 -6.29 3.97 3.06
N GLY A 77 -7.01 3.21 3.90
CA GLY A 77 -6.90 1.75 3.97
C GLY A 77 -5.52 1.27 4.46
N LEU A 78 -4.84 2.06 5.29
CA LEU A 78 -3.50 1.76 5.80
C LEU A 78 -3.52 1.67 7.34
N PRO A 79 -2.68 0.81 7.95
CA PRO A 79 -2.41 0.88 9.39
C PRO A 79 -1.82 2.23 9.78
N TYR A 80 -2.22 2.77 10.94
CA TYR A 80 -1.73 4.07 11.41
C TYR A 80 -0.21 4.11 11.59
N GLN A 81 0.40 2.99 12.01
CA GLN A 81 1.85 2.87 12.14
C GLN A 81 2.54 2.99 10.78
N THR A 82 1.94 2.44 9.73
CA THR A 82 2.44 2.54 8.36
C THR A 82 2.39 3.99 7.89
N LEU A 83 1.28 4.70 8.16
CA LEU A 83 1.15 6.11 7.80
C LEU A 83 2.22 6.98 8.51
N ILE A 84 2.41 6.79 9.82
CA ILE A 84 3.44 7.48 10.60
C ILE A 84 4.83 7.20 10.02
N ALA A 85 5.14 5.93 9.74
CA ALA A 85 6.42 5.55 9.17
C ALA A 85 6.65 6.13 7.76
N THR A 86 5.60 6.27 6.96
CA THR A 86 5.66 6.93 5.64
C THR A 86 5.96 8.42 5.77
N ILE A 87 5.28 9.12 6.69
CA ILE A 87 5.52 10.56 6.93
C ILE A 87 6.95 10.79 7.39
N LEU A 88 7.43 10.02 8.39
CA LEU A 88 8.80 10.11 8.87
C LEU A 88 9.82 9.87 7.75
N HIS A 89 9.54 8.91 6.87
CA HIS A 89 10.39 8.66 5.71
C HIS A 89 10.38 9.82 4.70
N GLN A 90 9.22 10.43 4.45
CA GLN A 90 9.10 11.59 3.55
C GLN A 90 9.84 12.81 4.09
N VAL A 91 9.77 13.05 5.40
CA VAL A 91 10.56 14.11 6.07
C VAL A 91 12.04 13.80 5.96
N ALA A 92 12.48 12.58 6.28
CA ALA A 92 13.89 12.18 6.19
C ALA A 92 14.46 12.22 4.76
N THR A 93 13.62 12.02 3.74
CA THR A 93 14.03 12.10 2.32
C THR A 93 13.87 13.49 1.71
N GLY A 94 13.50 14.50 2.51
CA GLY A 94 13.32 15.87 2.05
C GLY A 94 12.12 16.09 1.12
N LYS A 95 11.20 15.12 1.02
CA LYS A 95 9.95 15.26 0.25
C LYS A 95 8.93 16.16 0.95
N VAL A 96 9.03 16.26 2.27
CA VAL A 96 8.20 17.13 3.10
C VAL A 96 9.14 17.98 3.95
N THR A 97 9.05 19.30 3.80
CA THR A 97 9.77 20.26 4.64
C THR A 97 8.88 20.61 5.83
N VAL A 98 9.37 20.34 7.04
CA VAL A 98 8.72 20.80 8.26
C VAL A 98 9.36 22.13 8.63
N THR A 99 8.58 23.21 8.61
CA THR A 99 9.00 24.51 9.17
C THR A 99 8.73 24.48 10.67
N LEU A 100 9.75 24.78 11.46
CA LEU A 100 9.71 24.83 12.93
C LEU A 100 9.57 26.28 13.40
#